data_AF-A0A351NYH9-F1
#
_entry.id   AF-A0A351NYH9-F1
#
_cell.length_a   1.000
_cell.length_b   1.000
_cell.length_c   1.000
_cell.angle_alpha   90.00
_cell.angle_beta   90.00
_cell.angle_gamma   90.00
#
_symmetry.space_group_name_H-M   'P 1'
#
loop_
_entity.id
_entity.type
_entity.pdbx_description
1 polymer ?
#
loop_
_entity_poly.entity_id
_entity_poly.type
_entity_poly.pdbx_seq_one_letter_code
_entity_poly.pdbx_strand_id
1 'polypeptide(L)'
;WLLEIGVDPQDITWIRSRDAWLLDRANTQPTAEFFTTSVGSIASQYESIGGADSIENMFDRLEDSGYFLRLDKTVRPTMFHAATISKAEIVQLQRITNIVRMGHVKAIEADRIVLAEGVIATSVDHVHVDCSASLERSFGKKEPSPIFEKNCIMPQMIRAYQPAFSASMVAYVEANYETETEKNRLCGLVSAPNHDVDFIPMTLAMMMNQFNWSQDKELRDWIKNNRLDGFTQLIASVDKTDNEKMAVMSRIQQNAMPAMAKLQQFTLELAEGVKR
;
A
#
# COMPACT_ATOMS: atom_id res chain seq x y z
N TRP A 1 -13.74 17.56 -1.58
CA TRP A 1 -15.15 17.95 -1.41
C TRP A 1 -15.34 19.26 -0.65
N LEU A 2 -15.10 19.37 0.67
CA LEU A 2 -15.34 20.64 1.40
C LEU A 2 -14.59 21.85 0.78
N LEU A 3 -13.31 21.68 0.48
CA LEU A 3 -12.51 22.70 -0.20
C LEU A 3 -12.99 23.04 -1.62
N GLU A 4 -13.61 22.07 -2.31
CA GLU A 4 -14.10 22.21 -3.68
C GLU A 4 -15.40 23.02 -3.73
N ILE A 5 -16.25 22.88 -2.71
CA ILE A 5 -17.47 23.68 -2.55
C ILE A 5 -17.23 25.04 -1.88
N GLY A 6 -15.97 25.40 -1.63
CA GLY A 6 -15.59 26.74 -1.17
C GLY A 6 -15.57 26.95 0.35
N VAL A 7 -15.58 25.90 1.17
CA VAL A 7 -15.34 26.04 2.62
C VAL A 7 -13.93 26.59 2.85
N ASP A 8 -13.80 27.65 3.66
CA ASP A 8 -12.50 28.21 4.00
C ASP A 8 -11.67 27.16 4.76
N PRO A 9 -10.43 26.86 4.35
CA PRO A 9 -9.55 25.96 5.08
C PRO A 9 -9.35 26.30 6.56
N GLN A 10 -9.50 27.57 6.96
CA GLN A 10 -9.40 27.99 8.37
C GLN A 10 -10.60 27.57 9.21
N ASP A 11 -11.77 27.35 8.58
CA ASP A 11 -12.98 26.87 9.25
C ASP A 11 -13.00 25.34 9.41
N ILE A 12 -12.04 24.63 8.81
CA ILE A 12 -11.94 23.18 8.88
C ILE A 12 -11.02 22.77 10.02
N THR A 13 -11.58 22.11 11.04
CA THR A 13 -10.80 21.36 12.03
C THR A 13 -10.61 19.93 11.54
N TRP A 14 -9.37 19.53 11.26
CA TRP A 14 -9.08 18.16 10.81
C TRP A 14 -8.41 17.34 11.91
N ILE A 15 -9.16 16.36 12.42
CA ILE A 15 -8.65 15.37 13.37
C ILE A 15 -7.85 14.32 12.58
N ARG A 16 -6.53 14.35 12.74
CA ARG A 16 -5.61 13.35 12.19
C ARG A 16 -5.06 12.51 13.34
N SER A 17 -5.69 11.36 13.59
CA SER A 17 -5.31 10.49 14.71
C SER A 17 -3.90 9.90 14.55
N ARG A 18 -3.49 9.60 13.31
CA ARG A 18 -2.12 9.25 12.91
C ARG A 18 -1.83 9.84 11.54
N ASP A 19 -0.65 10.40 11.35
CA ASP A 19 -0.18 10.79 10.03
C ASP A 19 0.15 9.54 9.19
N ALA A 20 -0.15 9.61 7.90
CA ALA A 20 -0.06 8.49 6.97
C ALA A 20 1.03 8.68 5.92
N TRP A 21 1.73 7.60 5.60
CA TRP A 21 2.39 7.47 4.30
C TRP A 21 1.32 7.22 3.23
N LEU A 22 1.40 7.96 2.12
CA LEU A 22 0.43 7.92 1.02
C LEU A 22 1.14 7.52 -0.27
N LEU A 23 0.41 6.92 -1.21
CA LEU A 23 0.94 6.57 -2.53
C LEU A 23 0.62 7.67 -3.54
N ASP A 24 1.58 8.05 -4.38
CA ASP A 24 1.29 8.95 -5.51
C ASP A 24 0.36 8.24 -6.50
N ARG A 25 -0.82 8.81 -6.75
CA ARG A 25 -1.81 8.25 -7.69
C ARG A 25 -1.24 8.11 -9.11
N ALA A 26 -0.27 8.95 -9.49
CA ALA A 26 0.37 8.84 -10.78
C ALA A 26 1.14 7.51 -10.95
N ASN A 27 1.59 6.89 -9.86
CA ASN A 27 2.35 5.64 -9.86
C ASN A 27 1.47 4.40 -10.11
N THR A 28 0.14 4.54 -10.10
CA THR A 28 -0.80 3.41 -10.19
C THR A 28 -1.53 3.30 -11.52
N GLN A 29 -1.16 4.11 -12.52
CA GLN A 29 -1.82 4.14 -13.82
C GLN A 29 -1.22 3.09 -14.78
N PRO A 30 -1.95 2.04 -15.18
CA PRO A 30 -1.40 0.93 -15.95
C PRO A 30 -1.53 1.18 -17.48
N THR A 31 -1.13 2.36 -17.96
CA THR A 31 -1.16 2.69 -19.40
C THR A 31 0.23 3.06 -19.92
N ALA A 32 0.39 3.03 -21.25
CA ALA A 32 1.67 3.28 -21.90
C ALA A 32 2.21 4.70 -21.66
N GLU A 33 1.32 5.68 -21.59
CA GLU A 33 1.65 7.09 -21.34
C GLU A 33 2.25 7.30 -19.94
N PHE A 34 1.88 6.44 -18.99
CA PHE A 34 2.37 6.48 -17.62
C PHE A 34 3.49 5.47 -17.36
N PHE A 35 4.04 4.81 -18.38
CA PHE A 35 5.03 3.74 -18.17
C PHE A 35 6.20 4.18 -17.28
N THR A 36 6.86 5.29 -17.62
CA THR A 36 8.01 5.81 -16.87
C THR A 36 7.64 6.20 -15.44
N THR A 37 6.40 6.65 -15.21
CA THR A 37 5.93 6.98 -13.85
C THR A 37 5.54 5.73 -13.07
N SER A 38 4.61 4.92 -13.58
CA SER A 38 4.08 3.77 -12.86
C SER A 38 5.07 2.62 -12.77
N VAL A 39 5.64 2.16 -13.89
CA VAL A 39 6.66 1.09 -13.88
C VAL A 39 7.98 1.62 -13.31
N GLY A 40 8.32 2.89 -13.56
CA GLY A 40 9.47 3.52 -12.90
C GLY A 40 9.31 3.66 -11.39
N SER A 41 8.09 3.74 -10.86
CA SER A 41 7.87 3.72 -9.41
C SER A 41 8.23 2.36 -8.79
N ILE A 42 8.05 1.24 -9.52
CA ILE A 42 8.49 -0.09 -9.10
C ILE A 42 10.02 -0.14 -9.03
N ALA A 43 10.72 0.40 -10.05
CA ALA A 43 12.17 0.50 -10.04
C ALA A 43 12.65 1.30 -8.82
N SER A 44 12.02 2.45 -8.59
CA SER A 44 12.36 3.37 -7.50
C SER A 44 12.05 2.76 -6.12
N GLN A 45 10.98 1.99 -6.00
CA GLN A 45 10.67 1.21 -4.80
C GLN A 45 11.78 0.21 -4.50
N TYR A 46 12.22 -0.58 -5.48
CA TYR A 46 13.24 -1.60 -5.28
C TYR A 46 14.61 -1.00 -4.97
N GLU A 47 14.97 0.10 -5.62
CA GLU A 47 16.22 0.84 -5.34
C GLU A 47 16.22 1.46 -3.94
N SER A 48 15.08 2.06 -3.52
CA SER A 48 14.92 2.64 -2.20
C SER A 48 15.01 1.58 -1.10
N ILE A 49 14.38 0.43 -1.30
CA ILE A 49 14.45 -0.71 -0.38
C ILE A 49 15.86 -1.30 -0.38
N GLY A 50 16.40 -1.70 -1.54
CA GLY A 50 17.69 -2.38 -1.63
C GLY A 50 18.87 -1.53 -1.13
N GLY A 51 18.79 -0.21 -1.30
CA GLY A 51 19.80 0.75 -0.86
C GLY A 51 19.62 1.29 0.56
N ALA A 52 18.66 0.79 1.34
CA ALA A 52 18.41 1.28 2.69
C ALA A 52 19.36 0.68 3.74
N ASP A 53 19.84 1.53 4.64
CA ASP A 53 20.69 1.13 5.77
C ASP A 53 19.89 0.80 7.04
N SER A 54 18.65 1.27 7.14
CA SER A 54 17.72 1.02 8.24
C SER A 54 16.27 1.14 7.77
N ILE A 55 15.31 0.69 8.58
CA ILE A 55 13.88 0.86 8.30
C ILE A 55 13.53 2.35 8.12
N GLU A 56 14.08 3.22 8.97
CA GLU A 56 13.87 4.68 8.83
C GLU A 56 14.38 5.22 7.51
N ASN A 57 15.64 4.90 7.18
CA ASN A 57 16.24 5.33 5.94
C ASN A 57 15.49 4.78 4.71
N MET A 58 14.90 3.59 4.80
CA MET A 58 14.05 3.04 3.74
C MET A 58 12.85 3.94 3.45
N PHE A 59 12.12 4.39 4.49
CA PHE A 59 10.97 5.28 4.31
C PHE A 59 11.38 6.65 3.77
N ASP A 60 12.51 7.21 4.22
CA ASP A 60 13.04 8.46 3.70
C ASP A 60 13.37 8.34 2.19
N ARG A 61 14.03 7.26 1.77
CA ARG A 61 14.32 6.99 0.34
C ARG A 61 13.05 6.79 -0.48
N LEU A 62 12.06 6.10 0.08
CA LEU A 62 10.76 5.92 -0.57
C LEU A 62 10.03 7.27 -0.74
N GLU A 63 10.14 8.19 0.21
CA GLU A 63 9.63 9.55 0.06
C GLU A 63 10.40 10.34 -1.00
N ASP A 64 11.74 10.37 -0.91
CA ASP A 64 12.61 11.13 -1.81
C ASP A 64 12.46 10.69 -3.27
N SER A 65 12.24 9.40 -3.50
CA SER A 65 11.97 8.84 -4.82
C SER A 65 10.56 9.12 -5.36
N GLY A 66 9.66 9.66 -4.52
CA GLY A 66 8.27 9.93 -4.87
C GLY A 66 7.38 8.67 -4.88
N TYR A 67 7.84 7.55 -4.32
CA TYR A 67 7.00 6.38 -4.09
C TYR A 67 5.98 6.67 -2.99
N PHE A 68 6.47 7.18 -1.86
CA PHE A 68 5.64 7.69 -0.77
C PHE A 68 5.53 9.20 -0.79
N LEU A 69 4.38 9.68 -0.31
CA LEU A 69 4.08 11.08 -0.08
C LEU A 69 3.61 11.23 1.38
N ARG A 70 3.85 12.42 1.95
CA ARG A 70 3.28 12.82 3.25
C ARG A 70 2.66 14.21 3.15
N LEU A 71 1.63 14.44 3.97
CA LEU A 71 0.91 15.71 4.04
C LEU A 71 1.69 16.76 4.82
N ASP A 72 2.29 16.37 5.94
CA ASP A 72 2.99 17.26 6.85
C ASP A 72 4.44 16.79 6.99
N LYS A 73 5.39 17.62 6.54
CA LYS A 73 6.82 17.28 6.58
C LYS A 73 7.44 17.42 7.98
N THR A 74 6.73 18.04 8.92
CA THR A 74 7.20 18.21 10.30
C THR A 74 6.86 17.04 11.20
N VAL A 75 5.99 16.13 10.73
CA VAL A 75 5.56 14.95 11.48
C VAL A 75 5.94 13.69 10.72
N ARG A 76 6.49 12.72 11.43
CA ARG A 76 6.79 11.41 10.87
C ARG A 76 5.53 10.54 10.86
N PRO A 77 5.08 10.05 9.70
CA PRO A 77 3.93 9.16 9.64
C PRO A 77 4.18 7.81 10.36
N THR A 78 3.13 7.26 10.96
CA THR A 78 3.14 5.96 11.66
C THR A 78 2.04 5.01 11.16
N MET A 79 1.31 5.43 10.12
CA MET A 79 0.21 4.69 9.52
C MET A 79 0.48 4.48 8.04
N PHE A 80 0.10 3.31 7.53
CA PHE A 80 0.06 3.05 6.10
C PHE A 80 -1.13 2.16 5.77
N HIS A 81 -2.12 2.73 5.05
CA HIS A 81 -3.32 2.01 4.56
C HIS A 81 -3.38 1.98 3.03
N ALA A 82 -2.26 2.29 2.35
CA ALA A 82 -2.16 2.37 0.89
C ALA A 82 -3.17 3.33 0.22
N ALA A 83 -3.53 4.41 0.91
CA ALA A 83 -4.34 5.47 0.32
C ALA A 83 -3.57 6.18 -0.79
N THR A 84 -4.22 6.39 -1.93
CA THR A 84 -3.63 7.11 -3.07
C THR A 84 -4.04 8.57 -3.05
N ILE A 85 -3.12 9.45 -3.43
CA ILE A 85 -3.33 10.89 -3.49
C ILE A 85 -2.54 11.49 -4.65
N SER A 86 -3.03 12.56 -5.26
CA SER A 86 -2.24 13.37 -6.18
C SER A 86 -1.50 14.49 -5.42
N LYS A 87 -0.37 14.91 -5.97
CA LYS A 87 0.36 16.08 -5.45
C LYS A 87 -0.50 17.35 -5.39
N ALA A 88 -1.43 17.53 -6.33
CA ALA A 88 -2.36 18.66 -6.31
C ALA A 88 -3.33 18.62 -5.12
N GLU A 89 -3.85 17.43 -4.76
CA GLU A 89 -4.67 17.28 -3.56
C GLU A 89 -3.87 17.55 -2.28
N ILE A 90 -2.60 17.12 -2.21
CA ILE A 90 -1.72 17.45 -1.08
C ILE A 90 -1.63 18.97 -0.89
N VAL A 91 -1.38 19.73 -1.97
CA VAL A 91 -1.32 21.20 -1.91
C VAL A 91 -2.61 21.79 -1.37
N GLN A 92 -3.78 21.26 -1.76
CA GLN A 92 -5.06 21.73 -1.25
C GLN A 92 -5.26 21.38 0.24
N LEU A 93 -4.97 20.15 0.62
CA LEU A 93 -5.12 19.68 2.00
C LEU A 93 -4.16 20.39 2.96
N GLN A 94 -2.97 20.77 2.50
CA GLN A 94 -1.99 21.55 3.27
C GLN A 94 -2.46 22.98 3.61
N ARG A 95 -3.52 23.48 2.96
CA ARG A 95 -4.14 24.77 3.34
C ARG A 95 -4.91 24.68 4.66
N ILE A 96 -5.28 23.47 5.08
CA ILE A 96 -5.95 23.22 6.36
C ILE A 96 -4.88 23.21 7.45
N THR A 97 -4.87 24.24 8.30
CA THR A 97 -3.86 24.44 9.35
C THR A 97 -4.37 24.05 10.73
N ASN A 98 -5.68 24.04 10.94
CA ASN A 98 -6.28 23.63 12.21
C ASN A 98 -6.33 22.09 12.31
N ILE A 99 -5.24 21.51 12.79
CA ILE A 99 -5.02 20.07 12.84
C ILE A 99 -4.98 19.61 14.30
N VAL A 100 -5.79 18.60 14.62
CA VAL A 100 -5.85 17.99 15.96
C VAL A 100 -5.24 16.59 15.90
N ARG A 101 -4.23 16.35 16.76
CA ARG A 101 -3.52 15.07 16.89
C ARG A 101 -3.59 14.55 18.34
N MET A 102 -4.79 14.19 18.77
CA MET A 102 -5.06 13.66 20.13
C MET A 102 -5.61 12.22 20.07
N GLY A 103 -5.14 11.45 19.08
CA GLY A 103 -5.61 10.09 18.81
C GLY A 103 -7.00 10.02 18.18
N HIS A 104 -7.62 8.84 18.22
CA HIS A 104 -8.92 8.60 17.58
C HIS A 104 -10.08 9.21 18.37
N VAL A 105 -11.14 9.62 17.67
CA VAL A 105 -12.39 10.08 18.28
C VAL A 105 -13.07 8.90 18.99
N LYS A 106 -13.44 9.09 20.26
CA LYS A 106 -14.18 8.13 21.09
C LYS A 106 -15.67 8.47 21.17
N ALA A 107 -16.00 9.75 21.28
CA ALA A 107 -17.37 10.24 21.31
C ALA A 107 -17.46 11.68 20.79
N ILE A 108 -18.60 12.02 20.19
CA ILE A 108 -18.99 13.40 19.88
C ILE A 108 -20.21 13.70 20.73
N GLU A 109 -20.08 14.69 21.61
CA GLU A 109 -21.13 15.17 22.50
C GLU A 109 -21.61 16.57 22.04
N ALA A 110 -22.59 17.15 22.74
CA ALA A 110 -23.19 18.42 22.34
C ALA A 110 -22.21 19.62 22.37
N ASP A 111 -21.25 19.61 23.29
CA ASP A 111 -20.31 20.71 23.55
C ASP A 111 -18.83 20.30 23.40
N ARG A 112 -18.54 19.01 23.20
CA ARG A 112 -17.16 18.51 23.11
C ARG A 112 -17.01 17.27 22.22
N ILE A 113 -15.80 17.11 21.68
CA ILE A 113 -15.34 15.88 21.03
C ILE A 113 -14.31 15.23 21.97
N VAL A 114 -14.59 14.01 22.40
CA VAL A 114 -13.70 13.21 23.24
C VAL A 114 -12.79 12.39 22.34
N LEU A 115 -11.48 12.61 22.42
CA LEU A 115 -10.46 11.85 21.72
C LEU A 115 -9.70 10.91 22.68
N ALA A 116 -8.83 10.07 22.12
CA ALA A 116 -8.09 9.11 22.92
C ALA A 116 -7.18 9.77 23.97
N GLU A 117 -6.59 10.91 23.62
CA GLU A 117 -5.55 11.61 24.39
C GLU A 117 -5.94 13.06 24.72
N GLY A 118 -7.22 13.42 24.60
CA GLY A 118 -7.66 14.78 24.88
C GLY A 118 -9.12 15.06 24.54
N VAL A 119 -9.50 16.32 24.66
CA VAL A 119 -10.85 16.81 24.39
C VAL A 119 -10.72 18.15 23.66
N ILE A 120 -11.55 18.37 22.65
CA ILE A 120 -11.71 19.68 21.99
C ILE A 120 -13.17 20.13 22.07
N ALA A 121 -13.41 21.44 22.03
CA ALA A 121 -14.76 21.99 22.02
C ALA A 121 -15.45 21.75 20.67
N THR A 122 -16.78 21.62 20.70
CA THR A 122 -17.65 21.67 19.52
C THR A 122 -18.99 22.30 19.93
N SER A 123 -19.90 22.51 18.99
CA SER A 123 -21.29 22.88 19.29
C SER A 123 -22.26 22.18 18.33
N VAL A 124 -23.56 22.35 18.57
CA VAL A 124 -24.64 21.92 17.65
C VAL A 124 -24.63 22.67 16.32
N ASP A 125 -23.86 23.76 16.20
CA ASP A 125 -23.70 24.53 14.96
C ASP A 125 -22.56 23.98 14.09
N HIS A 126 -21.78 23.02 14.59
CA HIS A 126 -20.72 22.36 13.83
C HIS A 126 -21.28 21.19 13.01
N VAL A 127 -20.76 21.04 11.79
CA VAL A 127 -20.99 19.84 10.97
C VAL A 127 -19.81 18.88 11.16
N HIS A 128 -20.10 17.68 11.66
CA HIS A 128 -19.10 16.61 11.77
C HIS A 128 -19.17 15.67 10.57
N VAL A 129 -18.04 15.51 9.87
CA VAL A 129 -17.91 14.59 8.74
C VAL A 129 -17.00 13.42 9.14
N ASP A 130 -17.58 12.22 9.28
CA ASP A 130 -16.80 11.01 9.58
C ASP A 130 -16.24 10.39 8.29
N CYS A 131 -14.92 10.51 8.11
CA CYS A 131 -14.16 9.88 7.04
C CYS A 131 -13.17 8.82 7.59
N SER A 132 -13.49 8.18 8.72
CA SER A 132 -12.60 7.24 9.42
C SER A 132 -12.76 5.77 9.03
N ALA A 133 -13.47 5.51 7.92
CA ALA A 133 -13.62 4.18 7.35
C ALA A 133 -12.24 3.57 7.05
N SER A 134 -12.01 2.33 7.49
CA SER A 134 -10.75 1.63 7.30
C SER A 134 -11.00 0.15 7.08
N LEU A 135 -10.36 -0.41 6.05
CA LEU A 135 -10.38 -1.83 5.73
C LEU A 135 -9.85 -2.67 6.90
N GLU A 136 -8.87 -2.15 7.63
CA GLU A 136 -8.28 -2.82 8.78
C GLU A 136 -9.31 -3.15 9.85
N ARG A 137 -10.37 -2.36 10.02
CA ARG A 137 -11.44 -2.68 10.99
C ARG A 137 -12.15 -4.00 10.66
N SER A 138 -12.13 -4.42 9.40
CA SER A 138 -12.74 -5.67 8.92
C SER A 138 -11.83 -6.89 9.02
N PHE A 139 -10.50 -6.69 9.14
CA PHE A 139 -9.50 -7.76 9.10
C PHE A 139 -8.54 -7.81 10.29
N GLY A 140 -8.29 -6.70 10.99
CA GLY A 140 -7.26 -6.53 12.02
C GLY A 140 -7.43 -7.33 13.32
N LYS A 141 -8.48 -8.16 13.41
CA LYS A 141 -8.67 -9.14 14.49
C LYS A 141 -8.70 -10.59 14.00
N LYS A 142 -8.42 -10.81 12.71
CA LYS A 142 -8.40 -12.15 12.12
C LYS A 142 -6.97 -12.65 12.10
N GLU A 143 -6.78 -13.86 12.58
CA GLU A 143 -5.50 -14.54 12.46
C GLU A 143 -5.24 -14.89 10.99
N PRO A 144 -3.98 -14.75 10.51
CA PRO A 144 -3.57 -15.27 9.22
C PRO A 144 -3.94 -16.75 9.08
N SER A 145 -4.70 -17.09 8.05
CA SER A 145 -4.98 -18.48 7.68
C SER A 145 -4.48 -18.77 6.26
N PRO A 146 -4.22 -20.05 5.91
CA PRO A 146 -4.03 -20.44 4.52
C PRO A 146 -5.20 -19.99 3.64
N ILE A 147 -4.94 -19.76 2.35
CA ILE A 147 -6.00 -19.47 1.37
C ILE A 147 -6.81 -20.74 1.09
N PHE A 148 -6.14 -21.88 0.98
CA PHE A 148 -6.77 -23.17 0.75
C PHE A 148 -6.57 -24.06 1.96
N GLU A 149 -7.68 -24.50 2.55
CA GLU A 149 -7.67 -25.48 3.63
C GLU A 149 -8.86 -26.44 3.48
N LYS A 150 -8.57 -27.71 3.21
CA LYS A 150 -9.55 -28.77 2.98
C LYS A 150 -10.51 -28.36 1.85
N ASN A 151 -11.80 -28.31 2.16
CA ASN A 151 -12.86 -27.91 1.22
C ASN A 151 -13.24 -26.43 1.37
N CYS A 152 -12.34 -25.59 1.90
CA CYS A 152 -12.59 -24.17 2.14
C CYS A 152 -11.55 -23.31 1.42
N ILE A 153 -12.04 -22.27 0.74
CA ILE A 153 -11.23 -21.17 0.23
C ILE A 153 -11.47 -19.98 1.16
N MET A 154 -10.43 -19.48 1.82
CA MET A 154 -10.46 -18.26 2.60
C MET A 154 -10.09 -17.07 1.71
N PRO A 155 -11.04 -16.19 1.34
CA PRO A 155 -10.74 -15.07 0.45
C PRO A 155 -9.90 -14.03 1.18
N GLN A 156 -8.63 -13.93 0.80
CA GLN A 156 -7.69 -12.93 1.32
C GLN A 156 -6.86 -12.37 0.16
N MET A 157 -6.16 -11.26 0.40
CA MET A 157 -5.29 -10.67 -0.60
C MET A 157 -4.05 -11.53 -0.79
N ILE A 158 -3.68 -11.78 -2.05
CA ILE A 158 -2.41 -12.43 -2.42
C ILE A 158 -1.54 -11.50 -3.28
N ARG A 159 -2.05 -10.29 -3.54
CA ARG A 159 -1.33 -9.16 -4.13
C ARG A 159 -1.76 -7.89 -3.39
N ALA A 160 -0.80 -7.04 -3.07
CA ALA A 160 -1.07 -5.82 -2.32
C ALA A 160 -2.08 -4.94 -3.07
N TYR A 161 -3.08 -4.44 -2.33
CA TYR A 161 -4.08 -3.46 -2.79
C TYR A 161 -5.01 -3.92 -3.92
N GLN A 162 -4.99 -5.21 -4.30
CA GLN A 162 -5.75 -5.72 -5.45
C GLN A 162 -6.65 -6.91 -5.07
N PRO A 163 -7.79 -6.68 -4.39
CA PRO A 163 -8.69 -7.74 -3.98
C PRO A 163 -9.33 -8.47 -5.17
N ALA A 164 -9.68 -7.76 -6.25
CA ALA A 164 -10.29 -8.37 -7.44
C ALA A 164 -9.32 -9.31 -8.18
N PHE A 165 -8.08 -8.86 -8.40
CA PHE A 165 -7.03 -9.72 -8.97
C PHE A 165 -6.77 -10.93 -8.07
N SER A 166 -6.64 -10.71 -6.75
CA SER A 166 -6.43 -11.79 -5.78
C SER A 166 -7.52 -12.85 -5.88
N ALA A 167 -8.80 -12.45 -5.88
CA ALA A 167 -9.91 -13.38 -6.01
C ALA A 167 -9.89 -14.15 -7.36
N SER A 168 -9.61 -13.47 -8.47
CA SER A 168 -9.49 -14.10 -9.79
C SER A 168 -8.34 -15.10 -9.85
N MET A 169 -7.21 -14.77 -9.25
CA MET A 169 -6.02 -15.62 -9.21
C MET A 169 -6.23 -16.84 -8.32
N VAL A 170 -6.86 -16.66 -7.15
CA VAL A 170 -7.27 -17.78 -6.28
C VAL A 170 -8.22 -18.73 -7.01
N ALA A 171 -9.20 -18.20 -7.75
CA ALA A 171 -10.12 -19.04 -8.55
C ALA A 171 -9.39 -19.79 -9.67
N TYR A 172 -8.43 -19.17 -10.36
CA TYR A 172 -7.61 -19.84 -11.36
C TYR A 172 -6.78 -20.97 -10.74
N VAL A 173 -6.13 -20.69 -9.61
CA VAL A 173 -5.29 -21.67 -8.91
C VAL A 173 -6.14 -22.84 -8.39
N GLU A 174 -7.36 -22.59 -7.91
CA GLU A 174 -8.28 -23.64 -7.51
C GLU A 174 -8.58 -24.62 -8.64
N ALA A 175 -8.82 -24.08 -9.85
CA ALA A 175 -9.28 -24.85 -11.00
C ALA A 175 -8.16 -25.61 -11.74
N ASN A 176 -6.89 -25.20 -11.58
CA ASN A 176 -5.78 -25.72 -12.40
C ASN A 176 -4.69 -26.45 -11.61
N TYR A 177 -4.73 -26.42 -10.27
CA TYR A 177 -3.73 -27.08 -9.43
C TYR A 177 -4.43 -28.07 -8.50
N GLU A 178 -3.75 -29.18 -8.18
CA GLU A 178 -4.36 -30.27 -7.40
C GLU A 178 -4.10 -30.15 -5.90
N THR A 179 -2.85 -29.87 -5.51
CA THR A 179 -2.44 -29.98 -4.11
C THR A 179 -2.58 -28.66 -3.36
N GLU A 180 -3.08 -28.71 -2.12
CA GLU A 180 -3.17 -27.54 -1.23
C GLU A 180 -1.81 -26.88 -1.00
N THR A 181 -0.74 -27.67 -0.96
CA THR A 181 0.63 -27.14 -0.81
C THR A 181 1.00 -26.23 -1.98
N GLU A 182 0.76 -26.68 -3.21
CA GLU A 182 1.07 -25.88 -4.40
C GLU A 182 0.15 -24.68 -4.52
N LYS A 183 -1.16 -24.86 -4.25
CA LYS A 183 -2.13 -23.77 -4.25
C LYS A 183 -1.74 -22.68 -3.26
N ASN A 184 -1.37 -23.02 -2.03
CA ASN A 184 -0.93 -22.05 -1.03
C ASN A 184 0.47 -21.47 -1.31
N ARG A 185 1.35 -22.19 -2.01
CA ARG A 185 2.63 -21.63 -2.49
C ARG A 185 2.41 -20.51 -3.51
N LEU A 186 1.43 -20.67 -4.39
CA LEU A 186 1.06 -19.66 -5.40
C LEU A 186 0.16 -18.55 -4.83
N CYS A 187 -0.58 -18.82 -3.77
CA CYS A 187 -1.52 -17.89 -3.16
C CYS A 187 -1.10 -17.55 -1.74
N GLY A 188 0.17 -17.19 -1.51
CA GLY A 188 0.61 -16.73 -0.20
C GLY A 188 -0.15 -15.49 0.27
N LEU A 189 -0.50 -15.41 1.55
CA LEU A 189 -1.20 -14.24 2.11
C LEU A 189 -0.34 -12.98 2.00
N VAL A 190 -0.95 -11.89 1.51
CA VAL A 190 -0.43 -10.53 1.58
C VAL A 190 -1.35 -9.73 2.51
N SER A 191 -0.96 -9.60 3.77
CA SER A 191 -1.75 -8.93 4.80
C SER A 191 -1.97 -7.45 4.49
N ALA A 192 -3.14 -6.93 4.87
CA ALA A 192 -3.40 -5.49 4.81
C ALA A 192 -2.50 -4.75 5.82
N PRO A 193 -1.88 -3.62 5.44
CA PRO A 193 -1.07 -2.85 6.37
C PRO A 193 -1.95 -1.95 7.25
N ASN A 194 -1.53 -1.72 8.49
CA ASN A 194 -2.16 -0.78 9.41
C ASN A 194 -1.16 0.26 9.95
N HIS A 195 0.02 -0.18 10.37
CA HIS A 195 1.17 0.64 10.71
C HIS A 195 2.04 0.86 9.48
N ASP A 196 2.88 1.88 9.52
CA ASP A 196 3.87 2.14 8.49
C ASP A 196 4.75 0.91 8.21
N VAL A 197 5.33 0.31 9.26
CA VAL A 197 6.24 -0.84 9.14
C VAL A 197 5.59 -2.11 8.58
N ASP A 198 4.25 -2.22 8.57
CA ASP A 198 3.54 -3.34 7.95
C ASP A 198 3.76 -3.39 6.43
N PHE A 199 4.21 -2.27 5.83
CA PHE A 199 4.68 -2.22 4.45
C PHE A 199 5.76 -3.27 4.15
N ILE A 200 6.64 -3.58 5.11
CA ILE A 200 7.78 -4.50 4.94
C ILE A 200 7.32 -5.94 4.69
N PRO A 201 6.64 -6.63 5.64
CA PRO A 201 6.22 -8.02 5.43
C PRO A 201 5.20 -8.14 4.30
N MET A 202 4.33 -7.15 4.11
CA MET A 202 3.38 -7.12 3.00
C MET A 202 4.10 -7.07 1.64
N THR A 203 5.10 -6.19 1.48
CA THR A 203 5.86 -6.08 0.22
C THR A 203 6.69 -7.34 -0.03
N LEU A 204 7.29 -7.92 1.02
CA LEU A 204 8.02 -9.19 0.91
C LEU A 204 7.12 -10.33 0.40
N ALA A 205 5.95 -10.52 1.03
CA ALA A 205 5.00 -11.55 0.64
C ALA A 205 4.53 -11.36 -0.82
N MET A 206 4.26 -10.12 -1.22
CA MET A 206 3.90 -9.79 -2.60
C MET A 206 5.02 -10.16 -3.59
N MET A 207 6.28 -9.83 -3.27
CA MET A 207 7.43 -10.18 -4.11
C MET A 207 7.66 -11.69 -4.19
N MET A 208 7.47 -12.42 -3.08
CA MET A 208 7.55 -13.88 -3.05
C MET A 208 6.49 -14.53 -3.94
N ASN A 209 5.24 -14.06 -3.87
CA ASN A 209 4.18 -14.53 -4.75
C ASN A 209 4.51 -14.24 -6.22
N GLN A 210 4.96 -13.02 -6.53
CA GLN A 210 5.38 -12.64 -7.88
C GLN A 210 6.52 -13.53 -8.41
N PHE A 211 7.49 -13.87 -7.55
CA PHE A 211 8.55 -14.82 -7.87
C PHE A 211 7.98 -16.21 -8.15
N ASN A 212 7.12 -16.74 -7.28
CA ASN A 212 6.51 -18.06 -7.46
C ASN A 212 5.71 -18.15 -8.77
N TRP A 213 4.95 -17.12 -9.11
CA TRP A 213 4.24 -17.04 -10.39
C TRP A 213 5.21 -17.01 -11.57
N SER A 214 6.35 -16.33 -11.43
CA SER A 214 7.32 -16.21 -12.52
C SER A 214 7.96 -17.53 -12.95
N GLN A 215 7.93 -18.54 -12.07
CA GLN A 215 8.48 -19.88 -12.30
C GLN A 215 7.53 -20.80 -13.08
N ASP A 216 6.25 -20.42 -13.20
CA ASP A 216 5.22 -21.20 -13.90
C ASP A 216 4.87 -20.55 -15.24
N LYS A 217 5.13 -21.26 -16.34
CA LYS A 217 4.91 -20.73 -17.69
C LYS A 217 3.42 -20.50 -17.98
N GLU A 218 2.57 -21.47 -17.68
CA GLU A 218 1.14 -21.41 -18.00
C GLU A 218 0.47 -20.32 -17.18
N LEU A 219 0.84 -20.24 -15.90
CA LEU A 219 0.34 -19.20 -15.01
C LEU A 219 0.74 -17.80 -15.45
N ARG A 220 2.01 -17.59 -15.83
CA ARG A 220 2.45 -16.30 -16.38
C ARG A 220 1.68 -15.92 -17.63
N ASP A 221 1.49 -16.89 -18.54
CA ASP A 221 0.75 -16.67 -19.77
C ASP A 221 -0.72 -16.31 -19.46
N TRP A 222 -1.33 -16.91 -18.44
CA TRP A 222 -2.66 -16.52 -17.95
C TRP A 222 -2.69 -15.13 -17.30
N ILE A 223 -1.77 -14.83 -16.37
CA ILE A 223 -1.68 -13.52 -15.69
C ILE A 223 -1.53 -12.40 -16.72
N LYS A 224 -0.68 -12.58 -17.74
CA LYS A 224 -0.49 -11.61 -18.83
C LYS A 224 -1.79 -11.26 -19.56
N ASN A 225 -2.74 -12.19 -19.63
CA ASN A 225 -4.03 -12.00 -20.30
C ASN A 225 -5.17 -11.69 -19.31
N ASN A 226 -4.89 -11.61 -18.01
CA ASN A 226 -5.87 -11.27 -17.00
C ASN A 226 -6.07 -9.75 -16.96
N ARG A 227 -7.25 -9.27 -17.35
CA ARG A 227 -7.61 -7.85 -17.34
C ARG A 227 -7.53 -7.16 -15.97
N LEU A 228 -7.47 -7.94 -14.89
CA LEU A 228 -7.32 -7.43 -13.52
C LEU A 228 -5.86 -7.17 -13.14
N ASP A 229 -4.90 -7.53 -14.01
CA ASP A 229 -3.48 -7.19 -13.89
C ASP A 229 -2.99 -6.32 -15.06
N GLY A 230 -3.20 -5.01 -14.94
CA GLY A 230 -2.80 -4.07 -15.99
C GLY A 230 -1.29 -3.93 -16.20
N PHE A 231 -0.47 -4.29 -15.21
CA PHE A 231 0.98 -4.07 -15.28
C PHE A 231 1.72 -5.14 -16.08
N THR A 232 1.34 -6.42 -15.92
CA THR A 232 2.04 -7.51 -16.61
C THR A 232 1.93 -7.37 -18.13
N GLN A 233 0.75 -7.04 -18.65
CA GLN A 233 0.57 -6.82 -20.09
C GLN A 233 1.35 -5.60 -20.59
N LEU A 234 1.33 -4.50 -19.83
CA LEU A 234 2.07 -3.28 -20.15
C LEU A 234 3.58 -3.55 -20.26
N ILE A 235 4.16 -4.23 -19.27
CA ILE A 235 5.58 -4.60 -19.25
C ILE A 235 5.92 -5.57 -20.40
N ALA A 236 5.07 -6.57 -20.65
CA ALA A 236 5.29 -7.54 -21.71
C ALA A 236 5.19 -6.95 -23.13
N SER A 237 4.59 -5.77 -23.27
CA SER A 237 4.38 -5.08 -24.55
C SER A 237 5.43 -3.99 -24.83
N VAL A 238 6.44 -3.85 -23.98
CA VAL A 238 7.53 -2.88 -24.17
C VAL A 238 8.31 -3.21 -25.45
N ASP A 239 8.48 -2.21 -26.31
CA ASP A 239 9.39 -2.28 -27.45
C ASP A 239 10.83 -2.38 -26.95
N LYS A 240 11.55 -3.44 -27.34
CA LYS A 240 12.93 -3.68 -26.93
C LYS A 240 13.92 -2.65 -27.48
N THR A 241 13.51 -1.86 -28.46
CA THR A 241 14.30 -0.75 -29.02
C THR A 241 14.07 0.58 -28.29
N ASP A 242 13.07 0.65 -27.41
CA ASP A 242 12.81 1.80 -26.55
C ASP A 242 13.81 1.81 -25.39
N ASN A 243 14.91 2.53 -25.57
CA ASN A 243 16.00 2.59 -24.59
C ASN A 243 15.55 3.14 -23.23
N GLU A 244 14.58 4.06 -23.19
CA GLU A 244 14.08 4.62 -21.94
C GLU A 244 13.33 3.58 -21.13
N LYS A 245 12.35 2.89 -21.75
CA LYS A 245 11.60 1.83 -21.08
C LYS A 245 12.49 0.65 -20.70
N MET A 246 13.42 0.28 -21.58
CA MET A 246 14.38 -0.79 -21.29
C MET A 246 15.33 -0.44 -20.13
N ALA A 247 15.71 0.82 -19.96
CA ALA A 247 16.48 1.27 -18.80
C ALA A 247 15.70 1.10 -17.50
N VAL A 248 14.40 1.43 -17.48
CA VAL A 248 13.51 1.18 -16.33
C VAL A 248 13.43 -0.31 -16.01
N MET A 249 13.25 -1.17 -17.04
CA MET A 249 13.21 -2.61 -16.84
C MET A 249 14.52 -3.16 -16.26
N SER A 250 15.67 -2.63 -16.71
CA SER A 250 16.97 -3.01 -16.18
C SER A 250 17.13 -2.64 -14.70
N ARG A 251 16.69 -1.44 -14.31
CA ARG A 251 16.68 -1.00 -12.90
C ARG A 251 15.86 -1.92 -12.00
N ILE A 252 14.68 -2.35 -12.45
CA ILE A 252 13.85 -3.33 -11.72
C ILE A 252 14.61 -4.65 -11.55
N GLN A 253 15.17 -5.19 -12.64
CA GLN A 253 15.88 -6.47 -12.60
C GLN A 253 17.10 -6.45 -11.68
N GLN A 254 17.89 -5.37 -11.72
CA GLN A 254 19.10 -5.21 -10.92
C GLN A 254 18.79 -5.10 -9.42
N ASN A 255 17.66 -4.50 -9.05
CA ASN A 255 17.33 -4.17 -7.66
C ASN A 255 16.31 -5.12 -7.01
N ALA A 256 15.66 -6.02 -7.76
CA ALA A 256 14.68 -6.95 -7.20
C ALA A 256 15.27 -7.85 -6.08
N MET A 257 16.42 -8.50 -6.34
CA MET A 257 17.06 -9.37 -5.34
C MET A 257 17.62 -8.59 -4.13
N PRO A 258 18.34 -7.46 -4.31
CA PRO A 258 18.72 -6.60 -3.19
C PRO A 258 17.53 -6.16 -2.32
N ALA A 259 16.42 -5.77 -2.95
CA ALA A 259 15.21 -5.37 -2.23
C ALA A 259 14.62 -6.52 -1.41
N MET A 260 14.49 -7.73 -2.01
CA MET A 260 14.00 -8.91 -1.27
C MET A 260 14.88 -9.24 -0.07
N ALA A 261 16.21 -9.23 -0.25
CA ALA A 261 17.14 -9.51 0.84
C ALA A 261 17.00 -8.49 1.98
N LYS A 262 16.85 -7.21 1.66
CA LYS A 262 16.64 -6.16 2.65
C LYS A 262 15.29 -6.30 3.38
N LEU A 263 14.21 -6.61 2.67
CA LEU A 263 12.90 -6.84 3.30
C LEU A 263 12.92 -8.06 4.23
N GLN A 264 13.63 -9.14 3.87
CA GLN A 264 13.82 -10.29 4.75
C GLN A 264 14.58 -9.90 6.03
N GLN A 265 15.68 -9.14 5.89
CA GLN A 265 16.44 -8.61 7.01
C GLN A 265 15.54 -7.77 7.94
N PHE A 266 14.83 -6.77 7.40
CA PHE A 266 13.97 -5.90 8.20
C PHE A 266 12.77 -6.64 8.82
N THR A 267 12.25 -7.68 8.18
CA THR A 267 11.20 -8.54 8.76
C THR A 267 11.71 -9.24 10.02
N LEU A 268 12.95 -9.73 10.01
CA LEU A 268 13.57 -10.35 11.19
C LEU A 268 13.82 -9.32 12.30
N GLU A 269 14.34 -8.14 11.96
CA GLU A 269 14.56 -7.04 12.92
C GLU A 269 13.27 -6.62 13.63
N LEU A 270 12.15 -6.51 12.90
CA LEU A 270 10.84 -6.23 13.47
C LEU A 270 10.38 -7.35 14.44
N ALA A 271 10.57 -8.61 14.06
CA ALA A 271 10.19 -9.74 14.91
C ALA A 271 11.04 -9.84 16.20
N GLU A 272 12.30 -9.40 16.17
CA GLU A 272 13.17 -9.31 17.34
C GLU A 272 12.83 -8.10 18.23
N GLY A 273 12.49 -6.96 17.62
CA GLY A 273 12.07 -5.76 18.34
C GLY A 273 10.77 -5.95 19.12
N VAL A 274 9.82 -6.74 18.59
CA VAL A 274 8.55 -7.07 19.27
C VAL A 274 8.75 -8.02 20.47
N LYS A 275 9.88 -8.73 20.55
CA LYS A 275 10.19 -9.65 21.65
C LYS A 275 10.90 -8.99 22.84
N ARG A 276 11.30 -7.72 22.73
CA ARG A 276 11.95 -6.94 23.80
C ARG A 276 10.98 -5.97 24.44
#